data_AF-A0A959A236-F1
#
_entry.id   AF-A0A959A236-F1
#
_cell.length_a   1.000
_cell.length_b   1.000
_cell.length_c   1.000
_cell.angle_alpha   90.00
_cell.angle_beta   90.00
_cell.angle_gamma   90.00
#
_symmetry.space_group_name_H-M   'P 1'
#
loop_
_entity.id
_entity.type
_entity.pdbx_description
1 polymer ?
#
loop_
_entity_poly.entity_id
_entity_poly.type
_entity_poly.pdbx_seq_one_letter_code
_entity_poly.pdbx_strand_id
1 'polypeptide(L)'
;DGFLKITDRKKEIFKTSGGKYIIPQQMENKFKESMYIEQIMVVGEGHKHPAALIVPDFESVAEWCRLHHTECKTREDILSSPAVREKFDREIEHYNENFSQYERVKKYALLPQEWSVEGGELTAKLSMKRREILAKYADIIQDFYKEED
;
A
#
# COMPACT_ATOMS: atom_id res chain seq x y z
N ASP A 1 24.58 13.97 8.28
CA ASP A 1 24.33 13.17 9.49
C ASP A 1 22.91 12.65 9.52
N GLY A 2 22.72 11.34 9.73
CA GLY A 2 21.39 10.74 9.87
C GLY A 2 21.22 9.36 9.24
N PHE A 3 22.20 8.45 9.37
CA PHE A 3 21.97 7.06 8.97
C PHE A 3 21.11 6.37 10.03
N LEU A 4 19.83 6.16 9.71
CA LEU A 4 18.89 5.42 10.54
C LEU A 4 19.38 3.98 10.68
N LYS A 5 19.76 3.63 11.91
CA LYS A 5 20.25 2.31 12.28
C LYS A 5 19.05 1.38 12.40
N ILE A 6 18.81 0.56 11.38
CA ILE A 6 17.74 -0.44 11.37
C ILE A 6 18.05 -1.48 12.46
N THR A 7 17.46 -1.32 13.63
CA THR A 7 17.48 -2.34 14.68
C THR A 7 16.39 -3.35 14.39
N ASP A 8 16.86 -4.54 14.02
CA ASP A 8 16.12 -5.77 13.82
C ASP A 8 15.13 -6.07 14.97
N ARG A 9 13.87 -6.32 14.58
CA ARG A 9 12.75 -6.93 15.33
C ARG A 9 12.57 -6.56 16.82
N LYS A 10 11.79 -5.49 17.05
CA LYS A 10 10.70 -5.49 18.04
C LYS A 10 9.65 -4.43 17.63
N LYS A 11 8.74 -4.88 16.76
CA LYS A 11 7.66 -4.14 16.08
C LYS A 11 8.18 -3.19 15.00
N GLU A 12 7.85 -3.49 13.74
CA GLU A 12 8.14 -2.64 12.57
C GLU A 12 7.26 -1.36 12.61
N ILE A 13 7.40 -0.56 13.66
CA ILE A 13 6.69 0.71 13.87
C ILE A 13 7.53 1.81 13.24
N PHE A 14 6.90 2.71 12.50
CA PHE A 14 7.57 3.92 12.02
C PHE A 14 6.95 5.18 12.63
N LYS A 15 7.70 6.28 12.56
CA LYS A 15 7.27 7.58 13.08
C LYS A 15 7.00 8.53 11.90
N THR A 16 5.85 9.20 11.92
CA THR A 16 5.54 10.28 10.96
C THR A 16 6.31 11.57 11.31
N SER A 17 6.41 12.53 10.40
CA SER A 17 7.05 13.82 10.67
C SER A 17 6.37 14.60 11.80
N GLY A 18 5.06 14.43 11.98
CA GLY A 18 4.28 14.97 13.10
C GLY A 18 4.53 14.24 14.44
N GLY A 19 5.41 13.24 14.44
CA GLY A 19 5.85 12.52 15.63
C GLY A 19 4.93 11.43 16.16
N LYS A 20 3.92 11.03 15.37
CA LYS A 20 3.01 9.93 15.70
C LYS A 20 3.63 8.59 15.28
N TYR A 21 3.36 7.55 16.06
CA TYR A 21 3.82 6.19 15.77
C TYR A 21 2.74 5.42 15.03
N ILE A 22 3.14 4.71 13.98
CA ILE A 22 2.27 3.92 13.11
C ILE A 22 2.67 2.46 13.22
N ILE A 23 1.70 1.58 13.42
CA ILE A 23 1.89 0.12 13.45
C ILE A 23 1.41 -0.44 12.11
N PRO A 24 2.24 -0.42 11.05
CA PRO A 24 1.81 -0.75 9.70
C PRO A 24 1.25 -2.17 9.57
N GLN A 25 1.83 -3.15 10.26
CA GLN A 25 1.32 -4.53 10.21
C GLN A 25 -0.13 -4.66 10.66
N GLN A 26 -0.56 -3.86 11.65
CA GLN A 26 -1.95 -3.87 12.11
C GLN A 26 -2.88 -3.32 11.02
N MET A 27 -2.46 -2.23 10.37
CA MET A 27 -3.18 -1.64 9.25
C MET A 27 -3.24 -2.59 8.06
N GLU A 28 -2.09 -3.13 7.64
CA GLU A 28 -1.96 -4.08 6.53
C GLU A 28 -2.86 -5.29 6.71
N ASN A 29 -2.87 -5.90 7.90
CA ASN A 29 -3.74 -7.03 8.19
C ASN A 29 -5.22 -6.67 8.08
N LYS A 30 -5.60 -5.44 8.44
CA LYS A 30 -6.99 -4.97 8.34
C LYS A 30 -7.40 -4.71 6.90
N PHE A 31 -6.56 -4.05 6.11
CA PHE A 31 -6.81 -3.81 4.68
C PHE A 31 -6.86 -5.12 3.88
N LYS A 32 -6.08 -6.14 4.27
CA LYS A 32 -6.11 -7.49 3.66
C LYS A 32 -7.43 -8.24 3.86
N GLU A 33 -8.35 -7.74 4.67
CA GLU A 33 -9.71 -8.28 4.72
C GLU A 33 -10.52 -7.92 3.46
N SER A 34 -10.05 -6.97 2.64
CA SER A 34 -10.67 -6.64 1.35
C SER A 34 -10.37 -7.74 0.33
N MET A 35 -11.42 -8.23 -0.33
CA MET A 35 -11.26 -9.17 -1.44
C MET A 35 -10.56 -8.56 -2.67
N TYR A 36 -10.41 -7.23 -2.73
CA TYR A 36 -9.77 -6.55 -3.85
C TYR A 36 -8.27 -6.31 -3.62
N ILE A 37 -7.75 -6.61 -2.43
CA ILE A 37 -6.35 -6.35 -2.05
C ILE A 37 -5.63 -7.69 -1.87
N GLU A 38 -4.75 -8.03 -2.81
CA GLU A 38 -3.91 -9.22 -2.73
C GLU A 38 -2.71 -8.98 -1.80
N GLN A 39 -2.00 -7.86 -2.01
CA GLN A 39 -0.87 -7.46 -1.17
C GLN A 39 -0.94 -5.97 -0.86
N ILE A 40 -0.46 -5.61 0.33
CA ILE A 40 -0.40 -4.22 0.77
C ILE A 40 0.80 -4.01 1.69
N MET A 41 1.44 -2.86 1.54
CA MET A 41 2.47 -2.37 2.43
C MET A 41 2.21 -0.90 2.76
N VAL A 42 2.07 -0.60 4.05
CA VAL A 42 1.94 0.76 4.56
C VAL A 42 3.33 1.38 4.70
N VAL A 43 3.45 2.61 4.19
CA VAL A 43 4.67 3.41 4.09
C VAL A 43 4.41 4.83 4.65
N GLY A 44 5.46 5.64 4.72
CA GLY A 44 5.36 7.03 5.20
C GLY A 44 6.23 7.37 6.41
N GLU A 45 7.30 6.62 6.64
CA GLU A 45 8.31 6.97 7.66
C GLU A 45 8.89 8.35 7.38
N GLY A 46 8.88 9.23 8.38
CA GLY A 46 9.38 10.59 8.24
C GLY A 46 8.48 11.53 7.41
N HIS A 47 7.32 11.07 6.94
CA HIS A 47 6.37 11.88 6.18
C HIS A 47 5.14 12.30 7.00
N LYS A 48 4.35 13.24 6.48
CA LYS A 48 3.20 13.86 7.20
C LYS A 48 2.10 12.87 7.54
N HIS A 49 1.87 11.88 6.68
CA HIS A 49 0.85 10.87 6.86
C HIS A 49 1.28 9.51 6.30
N PRO A 50 0.63 8.41 6.73
CA PRO A 50 0.79 7.11 6.10
C PRO A 50 0.27 7.10 4.66
N ALA A 51 0.92 6.31 3.82
CA ALA A 51 0.49 5.97 2.47
C ALA A 51 0.58 4.45 2.27
N ALA A 52 0.06 3.93 1.15
CA ALA A 52 0.08 2.49 0.88
C ALA A 52 0.52 2.14 -0.55
N LEU A 53 1.30 1.08 -0.66
CA LEU A 53 1.53 0.36 -1.90
C LEU A 53 0.62 -0.85 -1.92
N ILE A 54 -0.21 -0.99 -2.95
CA ILE A 54 -1.26 -2.01 -3.02
C ILE A 54 -1.09 -2.79 -4.31
N VAL A 55 -1.08 -4.11 -4.23
CA VAL A 55 -1.26 -5.00 -5.39
C VAL A 55 -2.72 -5.42 -5.39
N PRO A 56 -3.51 -5.04 -6.41
CA PRO A 56 -4.88 -5.50 -6.55
C PRO A 56 -4.96 -7.02 -6.69
N ASP A 57 -6.02 -7.60 -6.15
CA ASP A 57 -6.47 -8.92 -6.61
C ASP A 57 -7.13 -8.74 -7.98
N PHE A 58 -6.34 -8.96 -9.04
CA PHE A 58 -6.78 -8.67 -10.41
C PHE A 58 -7.98 -9.51 -10.85
N GLU A 59 -8.15 -10.71 -10.30
CA GLU A 59 -9.29 -11.59 -10.61
C GLU A 59 -10.59 -11.01 -10.04
N SER A 60 -10.61 -10.67 -8.76
CA SER A 60 -11.76 -10.07 -8.07
C SER A 60 -12.11 -8.69 -8.64
N VAL A 61 -11.11 -7.89 -9.00
CA VAL A 61 -11.34 -6.58 -9.62
C VAL A 61 -11.88 -6.73 -11.04
N ALA A 62 -11.38 -7.69 -11.84
CA ALA A 62 -11.92 -7.97 -13.16
C ALA A 62 -13.39 -8.43 -13.10
N GLU A 63 -13.73 -9.28 -12.12
CA GLU A 63 -15.11 -9.70 -11.89
C GLU A 63 -16.01 -8.53 -11.48
N TRP A 64 -15.52 -7.66 -10.60
CA TRP A 64 -16.24 -6.43 -10.24
C TRP A 64 -16.48 -5.53 -11.46
N CYS A 65 -15.46 -5.32 -12.31
CA CYS A 65 -15.60 -4.57 -13.55
C CYS A 65 -16.68 -5.18 -14.46
N ARG A 66 -16.69 -6.52 -14.61
CA ARG A 66 -17.71 -7.23 -15.40
C ARG A 66 -19.13 -6.99 -14.87
N LEU A 67 -19.32 -7.09 -13.55
CA LEU A 67 -20.62 -6.89 -12.91
C LEU A 67 -21.12 -5.43 -12.99
N HIS A 68 -20.20 -4.47 -13.05
CA HIS A 68 -20.51 -3.03 -13.08
C HIS A 68 -20.43 -2.42 -14.48
N HIS A 69 -20.29 -3.26 -15.51
CA HIS A 69 -20.17 -2.84 -16.92
C HIS A 69 -19.00 -1.87 -17.18
N THR A 70 -17.92 -2.00 -16.42
CA THR A 70 -16.66 -1.27 -16.62
C THR A 70 -15.73 -2.08 -17.52
N GLU A 71 -15.16 -1.46 -18.54
CA GLU A 71 -14.17 -2.11 -19.40
C GLU A 71 -12.80 -2.19 -18.70
N CYS A 72 -12.48 -3.35 -18.10
CA CYS A 72 -11.17 -3.65 -17.53
C CYS A 72 -10.73 -5.05 -17.98
N LYS A 73 -10.14 -5.17 -19.18
CA LYS A 73 -9.81 -6.49 -19.78
C LYS A 73 -8.40 -6.96 -19.41
N THR A 74 -7.50 -6.01 -19.20
CA THR A 74 -6.10 -6.25 -18.86
C THR A 74 -5.76 -5.68 -17.49
N ARG A 75 -4.60 -6.06 -16.95
CA ARG A 75 -4.10 -5.48 -15.70
C ARG A 75 -3.86 -3.98 -15.86
N GLU A 76 -3.38 -3.56 -17.03
CA GLU A 76 -3.14 -2.17 -17.39
C GLU A 76 -4.46 -1.36 -17.43
N ASP A 77 -5.53 -1.94 -17.96
CA ASP A 77 -6.86 -1.31 -17.94
C ASP A 77 -7.35 -1.14 -16.50
N ILE A 78 -7.18 -2.16 -15.65
CA ILE A 78 -7.55 -2.11 -14.23
C ILE A 78 -6.83 -0.96 -13.52
N LEU A 79 -5.52 -0.83 -13.72
CA LEU A 79 -4.70 0.17 -13.05
C LEU A 79 -4.96 1.60 -13.53
N SER A 80 -5.38 1.77 -14.79
CA SER A 80 -5.67 3.07 -15.39
C SER A 80 -7.15 3.48 -15.32
N SER A 81 -8.04 2.56 -14.94
CA SER A 81 -9.48 2.79 -14.90
C SER A 81 -9.88 3.74 -13.75
N PRO A 82 -10.51 4.90 -14.06
CA PRO A 82 -11.02 5.80 -13.04
C PRO A 82 -12.10 5.16 -12.15
N ALA A 83 -12.91 4.24 -12.69
CA ALA A 83 -13.93 3.54 -11.93
C ALA A 83 -13.31 2.56 -10.91
N VAL A 84 -12.23 1.89 -11.29
CA VAL A 84 -11.46 1.06 -10.34
C VAL A 84 -10.81 1.93 -9.28
N ARG A 85 -10.24 3.09 -9.67
CA ARG A 85 -9.67 4.03 -8.70
C ARG A 85 -10.71 4.47 -7.67
N GLU A 86 -11.91 4.85 -8.11
CA GLU A 86 -13.00 5.23 -7.21
C GLU A 86 -13.41 4.07 -6.29
N LYS A 87 -13.45 2.84 -6.82
CA LYS A 87 -13.71 1.64 -6.02
C LYS A 87 -12.68 1.47 -4.90
N PHE A 88 -11.39 1.58 -5.23
CA PHE A 88 -10.33 1.51 -4.22
C PHE A 88 -10.35 2.68 -3.24
N ASP A 89 -10.72 3.89 -3.67
CA ASP A 89 -10.88 5.04 -2.77
C ASP A 89 -11.92 4.73 -1.68
N ARG A 90 -13.06 4.14 -2.07
CA ARG A 90 -14.11 3.72 -1.13
C ARG A 90 -13.66 2.57 -0.21
N GLU A 91 -12.96 1.58 -0.76
CA GLU A 91 -12.40 0.47 0.04
C GLU A 91 -11.42 0.99 1.10
N ILE A 92 -10.48 1.84 0.70
CA ILE A 92 -9.49 2.41 1.62
C ILE A 92 -10.16 3.26 2.69
N GLU A 93 -11.16 4.08 2.35
CA GLU A 93 -11.87 4.85 3.37
C GLU A 93 -12.64 3.95 4.34
N HIS A 94 -13.30 2.90 3.85
CA HIS A 94 -14.00 1.93 4.70
C HIS A 94 -13.05 1.30 5.75
N TYR A 95 -11.88 0.84 5.33
CA TYR A 95 -10.92 0.26 6.28
C TYR A 95 -10.26 1.32 7.17
N ASN A 96 -10.04 2.54 6.66
CA ASN A 96 -9.55 3.69 7.43
C ASN A 96 -10.45 4.07 8.62
N GLU A 97 -11.75 3.74 8.59
CA GLU A 97 -12.66 3.98 9.72
C GLU A 97 -12.24 3.23 11.00
N ASN A 98 -11.45 2.16 10.85
CA ASN A 98 -10.92 1.37 11.97
C ASN A 98 -9.71 2.04 12.67
N PHE A 99 -9.23 3.17 12.14
CA PHE A 99 -7.98 3.80 12.56
C PHE A 99 -8.17 5.27 12.91
N SER A 100 -7.31 5.77 13.80
CA SER A 100 -7.29 7.18 14.16
C SER A 100 -6.95 8.05 12.96
N GLN A 101 -7.37 9.32 12.96
CA GLN A 101 -7.14 10.23 11.82
C GLN A 101 -5.66 10.31 11.38
N TYR A 102 -4.71 10.21 12.32
CA TYR A 102 -3.28 10.24 12.03
C TYR A 102 -2.71 8.92 11.48
N GLU A 103 -3.45 7.82 11.63
CA GLU A 103 -3.09 6.50 11.12
C GLU A 103 -3.67 6.24 9.73
N ARG A 104 -4.71 6.97 9.32
CA ARG A 104 -5.38 6.75 8.04
C ARG A 104 -4.42 6.89 6.86
N VAL A 105 -4.49 5.92 5.94
CA VAL A 105 -3.81 5.98 4.64
C VAL A 105 -4.45 7.11 3.83
N LYS A 106 -3.68 8.13 3.46
CA LYS A 106 -4.18 9.28 2.67
C LYS A 106 -3.88 9.17 1.19
N LYS A 107 -2.81 8.47 0.82
CA LYS A 107 -2.37 8.28 -0.55
C LYS A 107 -2.07 6.80 -0.76
N TYR A 108 -2.30 6.32 -1.97
CA TYR A 108 -1.93 4.96 -2.35
C TYR A 108 -1.67 4.84 -3.84
N ALA A 109 -0.88 3.84 -4.20
CA ALA A 109 -0.65 3.42 -5.58
C ALA A 109 -1.07 1.96 -5.75
N LEU A 110 -1.67 1.67 -6.90
CA LEU A 110 -1.93 0.31 -7.35
C LEU A 110 -0.74 -0.16 -8.18
N LEU A 111 -0.22 -1.33 -7.86
CA LEU A 111 0.99 -1.90 -8.45
C LEU A 111 0.62 -3.00 -9.44
N PRO A 112 1.34 -3.11 -10.58
CA PRO A 112 1.05 -4.10 -11.62
C PRO A 112 1.53 -5.51 -11.31
N GLN A 113 2.51 -5.62 -10.40
CA GLN A 113 3.22 -6.87 -10.13
C GLN A 113 3.11 -7.23 -8.66
N GLU A 114 2.75 -8.50 -8.44
CA GLU A 114 2.80 -9.14 -7.14
C GLU A 114 4.27 -9.26 -6.67
N TRP A 115 4.47 -9.08 -5.38
CA TRP A 115 5.73 -9.33 -4.71
C TRP A 115 5.99 -10.83 -4.64
N SER A 116 7.21 -11.22 -4.96
CA SER A 116 7.60 -12.62 -5.02
C SER A 116 8.97 -12.86 -4.37
N VAL A 117 9.31 -14.13 -4.16
CA VAL A 117 10.65 -14.50 -3.68
C VAL A 117 11.69 -14.26 -4.77
N GLU A 118 11.34 -14.55 -6.03
CA GLU A 118 12.19 -14.41 -7.21
C GLU A 118 12.48 -12.95 -7.54
N GLY A 119 11.48 -12.07 -7.43
CA GLY A 119 11.64 -10.62 -7.56
C GLY A 119 12.37 -9.97 -6.37
N GLY A 120 12.63 -10.74 -5.31
CA GLY A 120 13.40 -10.33 -4.15
C GLY A 120 12.61 -9.61 -3.06
N GLU A 121 11.34 -9.27 -3.32
CA GLU A 121 10.47 -8.55 -2.38
C GLU A 121 10.01 -9.40 -1.21
N LEU A 122 9.98 -10.72 -1.35
CA LEU A 122 9.64 -11.66 -0.29
C LEU A 122 10.87 -12.46 0.18
N THR A 123 10.84 -12.87 1.45
CA THR A 123 11.77 -13.89 1.97
C THR A 123 11.35 -15.27 1.50
N ALA A 124 12.21 -16.27 1.66
CA ALA A 124 11.85 -17.68 1.43
C ALA A 124 10.68 -18.16 2.31
N LYS A 125 10.32 -17.42 3.37
CA LYS A 125 9.14 -17.67 4.22
C LYS A 125 7.93 -16.82 3.83
N LEU A 126 7.94 -16.21 2.64
CA LEU A 126 6.89 -15.34 2.10
C LEU A 126 6.62 -14.06 2.91
N SER A 127 7.51 -13.69 3.83
CA SER A 127 7.40 -12.40 4.54
C SER A 127 7.99 -11.27 3.70
N MET A 128 7.39 -10.09 3.74
CA MET A 128 7.86 -8.91 3.01
C MET A 128 9.27 -8.47 3.45
N LYS A 129 10.15 -8.21 2.48
CA LYS A 129 11.42 -7.50 2.66
C LYS A 129 11.18 -6.01 2.44
N ARG A 130 10.61 -5.36 3.46
CA ARG A 130 10.18 -3.95 3.42
C ARG A 130 11.24 -3.00 2.87
N ARG A 131 12.51 -3.16 3.25
CA ARG A 131 13.61 -2.33 2.76
C ARG A 131 13.78 -2.42 1.23
N GLU A 132 13.68 -3.62 0.67
CA GLU A 132 13.84 -3.83 -0.77
C GLU A 132 12.62 -3.30 -1.53
N ILE A 133 11.41 -3.48 -0.99
CA ILE A 133 10.17 -2.91 -1.54
C ILE A 133 10.23 -1.36 -1.52
N LEU A 134 10.64 -0.76 -0.41
CA LEU A 134 10.81 0.70 -0.28
C LEU A 134 11.80 1.25 -1.30
N ALA A 135 12.92 0.56 -1.50
CA ALA A 135 13.92 0.96 -2.49
C ALA A 135 13.39 0.82 -3.93
N LYS A 136 12.70 -0.29 -4.24
CA LYS A 136 12.14 -0.55 -5.58
C LYS A 136 11.07 0.45 -5.98
N TYR A 137 10.25 0.90 -5.02
CA TYR A 137 9.13 1.81 -5.28
C TYR A 137 9.38 3.22 -4.73
N ALA A 138 10.64 3.60 -4.52
CA ALA A 138 11.01 4.89 -3.94
C ALA A 138 10.42 6.09 -4.71
N ASP A 139 10.43 6.04 -6.04
CA ASP A 139 9.90 7.12 -6.88
C ASP A 139 8.39 7.31 -6.68
N ILE A 140 7.63 6.22 -6.64
CA ILE A 140 6.17 6.24 -6.37
C ILE A 140 5.89 6.77 -4.96
N ILE A 141 6.70 6.36 -3.97
CA ILE A 141 6.53 6.83 -2.60
C ILE A 141 6.83 8.33 -2.51
N GLN A 142 7.86 8.82 -3.21
CA GLN A 142 8.17 10.24 -3.27
C GLN A 142 7.00 11.02 -3.92
N ASP A 143 6.40 10.50 -4.98
CA ASP A 143 5.25 11.12 -5.65
C ASP A 143 4.06 11.37 -4.72
N PHE A 144 3.86 10.53 -3.70
CA PHE A 144 2.80 10.76 -2.71
C PHE A 144 2.96 12.09 -1.94
N TYR A 145 4.19 12.58 -1.81
CA TYR A 145 4.53 13.71 -0.96
C TYR A 145 5.05 14.93 -1.71
N LYS A 146 5.28 14.84 -3.03
CA LYS A 146 5.84 15.93 -3.87
C LYS A 146 5.02 17.23 -3.83
N GLU A 147 3.70 17.14 -3.68
CA GLU A 147 2.81 18.32 -3.67
C GLU A 147 2.56 18.87 -2.26
N GLU A 148 3.12 18.23 -1.23
CA GLU A 148 2.88 18.61 0.16
C GLU A 148 4.03 19.44 0.76
N ASP A 149 5.18 19.51 0.09
CA ASP A 149 6.34 20.32 0.50
C ASP A 149 6.24 21.78 0.02
#